data_AF-A0A0F2RM39-F1
#
_entry.id   AF-A0A0F2RM39-F1
#
_cell.length_a   1.000
_cell.length_b   1.000
_cell.length_c   1.000
_cell.angle_alpha   90.00
_cell.angle_beta   90.00
_cell.angle_gamma   90.00
#
_symmetry.space_group_name_H-M   'P 1'
#
loop_
_entity.id
_entity.type
_entity.pdbx_description
1 polymer ?
#
loop_
_entity_poly.entity_id
_entity_poly.type
_entity_poly.pdbx_seq_one_letter_code
_entity_poly.pdbx_strand_id
1 'polypeptide(L)'
;MLFPGSVRASGPVPAAPFLARVSALYKVLEAPERYAKRLAPSLARQQEGGDPRPVALPMASAYRLRPELGLIATVLPGLLNFALEKWDNSS
;
A
#
# COMPACT_ATOMS: atom_id res chain seq x y z
N MET A 1 -14.93 -1.76 -30.82
CA MET A 1 -14.15 -1.45 -29.60
C MET A 1 -15.09 -0.77 -28.61
N LEU A 2 -15.49 -1.47 -27.54
CA LEU A 2 -16.31 -0.92 -26.46
C LEU A 2 -15.41 -0.86 -25.22
N PHE A 3 -15.09 0.34 -24.74
CA PHE A 3 -14.40 0.49 -23.45
C PHE A 3 -15.41 0.10 -22.36
N PRO A 4 -15.15 -0.91 -21.51
CA PRO A 4 -16.04 -1.20 -20.40
C PRO A 4 -15.92 -0.03 -19.42
N GLY A 5 -16.92 0.84 -19.45
CA GLY A 5 -17.08 1.89 -18.45
C GLY A 5 -17.01 1.28 -17.07
N SER A 6 -16.10 1.80 -16.25
CA SER A 6 -16.02 1.49 -14.82
C SER A 6 -17.42 1.70 -14.23
N VAL A 7 -18.12 0.60 -13.97
CA VAL A 7 -19.35 0.59 -13.20
C VAL A 7 -18.99 1.21 -11.86
N ARG A 8 -19.45 2.44 -11.62
CA ARG A 8 -19.35 3.06 -10.30
C ARG A 8 -20.13 2.14 -9.37
N ALA A 9 -19.42 1.45 -8.49
CA ALA A 9 -20.03 0.78 -7.34
C ALA A 9 -20.63 1.86 -6.44
N SER A 10 -21.80 2.36 -6.81
CA SER A 10 -22.60 3.30 -6.03
C SER A 10 -23.55 2.46 -5.18
N GLY A 11 -23.04 1.98 -4.05
CA GLY A 11 -23.79 1.26 -3.04
C GLY A 11 -23.21 1.59 -1.65
N PRO A 12 -23.91 1.22 -0.55
CA PRO A 12 -23.39 1.42 0.79
C PRO A 12 -22.00 0.79 0.91
N VAL A 13 -21.00 1.58 1.28
CA VAL A 13 -19.67 1.04 1.56
C VAL A 13 -19.84 0.00 2.66
N PRO A 14 -19.37 -1.25 2.48
CA PRO A 14 -19.42 -2.22 3.56
C PRO A 14 -18.58 -1.68 4.72
N ALA A 15 -19.27 -1.21 5.76
CA ALA A 15 -18.66 -0.41 6.82
C ALA A 15 -17.64 -1.23 7.63
N ALA A 16 -17.96 -2.50 7.92
CA ALA A 16 -17.11 -3.39 8.69
C ALA A 16 -15.68 -3.55 8.11
N PRO A 17 -15.48 -3.96 6.84
CA PRO A 17 -14.13 -4.09 6.29
C PRO A 17 -13.41 -2.76 6.15
N PHE A 18 -14.13 -1.65 5.94
CA PHE A 18 -13.53 -0.32 5.92
C PHE A 18 -12.99 0.07 7.30
N LEU A 19 -13.81 -0.04 8.35
CA LEU A 19 -13.41 0.27 9.72
C LEU A 19 -12.27 -0.63 10.20
N ALA A 20 -12.28 -1.91 9.82
CA ALA A 20 -11.18 -2.83 10.12
C ALA A 20 -9.84 -2.36 9.51
N ARG A 21 -9.86 -1.91 8.25
CA ARG A 21 -8.65 -1.37 7.58
C ARG A 21 -8.17 -0.07 8.23
N VAL A 22 -9.10 0.83 8.56
CA VAL A 22 -8.76 2.09 9.24
C VAL A 22 -8.17 1.81 10.63
N SER A 23 -8.77 0.90 11.40
CA SER A 23 -8.23 0.48 12.70
C SER A 23 -6.83 -0.14 12.58
N ALA A 24 -6.62 -1.00 11.58
CA ALA A 24 -5.30 -1.58 11.32
C ALA A 24 -4.26 -0.50 10.98
N LEU A 25 -4.63 0.50 10.17
CA LEU A 25 -3.76 1.62 9.86
C LEU A 25 -3.36 2.40 11.11
N TYR A 26 -4.34 2.75 11.96
CA TYR A 26 -4.04 3.44 13.22
C TYR A 26 -3.08 2.64 14.11
N LYS A 27 -3.26 1.33 14.21
CA LYS A 27 -2.34 0.46 14.98
C LYS A 27 -0.92 0.48 14.42
N VAL A 28 -0.77 0.51 13.10
CA VAL A 28 0.56 0.59 12.47
C VAL A 28 1.21 1.95 12.76
N LEU A 29 0.44 3.04 12.65
CA LEU A 29 0.92 4.40 12.91
C LEU A 29 1.27 4.64 14.38
N GLU A 30 0.64 3.93 15.31
CA GLU A 30 0.93 4.03 16.75
C GLU A 30 2.32 3.46 17.12
N ALA A 31 2.81 2.46 16.40
CA ALA A 31 4.08 1.80 16.70
C ALA A 31 4.84 1.34 15.43
N PRO A 32 5.25 2.27 14.55
CA PRO A 32 5.73 1.94 13.22
C PRO A 32 7.00 1.07 13.24
N GLU A 33 7.94 1.32 14.15
CA GLU A 33 9.19 0.57 14.27
C GLU A 33 8.94 -0.89 14.65
N ARG A 34 7.94 -1.15 15.50
CA ARG A 34 7.57 -2.50 15.92
C ARG A 34 7.05 -3.31 14.74
N TYR A 35 6.19 -2.71 13.91
CA TYR A 35 5.65 -3.39 12.73
C TYR A 35 6.71 -3.54 11.63
N ALA A 36 7.60 -2.57 11.45
CA ALA A 36 8.73 -2.67 10.53
C ALA A 36 9.66 -3.84 10.91
N LYS A 37 10.01 -3.98 12.19
CA LYS A 37 10.81 -5.13 12.69
C LYS A 37 10.14 -6.48 12.46
N ARG A 38 8.81 -6.54 12.54
CA ARG A 38 8.05 -7.77 12.26
C ARG A 38 7.95 -8.08 10.77
N LEU A 39 7.92 -7.05 9.93
CA LEU A 39 7.85 -7.18 8.47
C LEU A 39 9.20 -7.61 7.87
N ALA A 40 10.31 -7.08 8.39
CA ALA A 40 11.66 -7.35 7.91
C ALA A 40 11.99 -8.85 7.67
N PRO A 41 11.75 -9.79 8.61
CA PRO A 41 12.05 -11.19 8.37
C PRO A 41 11.14 -11.83 7.30
N SER A 42 9.90 -11.34 7.14
CA SER A 42 9.02 -11.83 6.07
C SER A 42 9.54 -11.41 4.71
N LEU A 43 10.04 -10.18 4.58
CA LEU A 43 10.65 -9.70 3.34
C LEU A 43 11.97 -10.42 3.03
N ALA A 44 12.83 -10.63 4.03
CA ALA A 44 14.07 -11.38 3.85
C ALA A 44 13.80 -12.81 3.32
N ARG A 45 12.78 -13.50 3.87
CA ARG A 45 12.38 -14.82 3.38
C ARG A 45 11.87 -14.81 1.94
N GLN A 46 11.11 -13.79 1.55
CA GLN A 46 10.66 -13.64 0.16
C GLN A 46 11.84 -13.41 -0.78
N GLN A 47 12.79 -12.57 -0.37
CA GLN A 47 14.00 -12.30 -1.14
C GLN A 47 14.87 -13.56 -1.32
N GLU A 48 15.11 -14.31 -0.24
CA GLU A 48 15.85 -15.59 -0.27
C GLU A 48 15.14 -16.65 -1.12
N GLY A 49 13.80 -16.64 -1.15
CA GLY A 49 12.99 -17.51 -1.99
C GLY A 49 13.03 -17.16 -3.48
N GLY A 50 13.65 -16.03 -3.86
CA GLY A 50 13.66 -15.54 -5.24
C GLY A 50 12.33 -14.93 -5.68
N ASP A 51 11.47 -14.55 -4.74
CA ASP A 51 10.21 -13.87 -5.07
C ASP A 51 10.50 -12.50 -5.70
N PRO A 52 9.64 -12.06 -6.64
CA PRO A 52 9.78 -10.75 -7.26
C PRO A 52 9.68 -9.64 -6.22
N ARG A 53 10.41 -8.55 -6.45
CA ARG A 53 10.37 -7.34 -5.62
C ARG A 53 8.92 -6.89 -5.38
N PRO A 54 8.50 -6.66 -4.12
CA PRO A 54 7.19 -6.11 -3.83
C PRO A 54 7.06 -4.70 -4.43
N VAL A 55 5.92 -4.42 -5.07
CA VAL A 55 5.64 -3.11 -5.67
C VAL A 55 4.41 -2.50 -5.00
N ALA A 56 4.57 -1.28 -4.50
CA ALA A 56 3.44 -0.47 -4.05
C ALA A 56 2.84 0.25 -5.28
N LEU A 57 1.66 -0.20 -5.71
CA LEU A 57 0.95 0.44 -6.82
C LEU A 57 0.43 1.83 -6.42
N PRO A 58 0.50 2.82 -7.32
CA PRO A 58 -0.07 4.13 -7.06
C PRO A 58 -1.58 4.03 -6.85
N MET A 59 -2.11 4.82 -5.91
CA MET A 59 -3.54 4.77 -5.61
C MET A 59 -4.35 5.39 -6.76
N ALA A 60 -5.24 4.59 -7.36
CA ALA A 60 -6.17 5.08 -8.36
C ALA A 60 -7.10 6.15 -7.75
N SER A 61 -7.38 7.21 -8.52
CA SER A 61 -8.30 8.29 -8.14
C SER A 61 -7.91 9.09 -6.88
N ALA A 62 -6.62 9.27 -6.60
CA ALA A 62 -6.14 10.14 -5.51
C ALA A 62 -6.69 11.58 -5.60
N TYR A 63 -7.03 12.07 -6.80
CA TYR A 63 -7.66 13.38 -7.03
C TYR A 63 -9.04 13.55 -6.37
N ARG A 64 -9.69 12.46 -5.91
CA ARG A 64 -10.98 12.51 -5.21
C ARG A 64 -10.82 12.74 -3.71
N LEU A 65 -9.60 12.63 -3.19
CA LEU A 65 -9.30 12.89 -1.80
C LEU A 65 -9.14 14.39 -1.56
N ARG A 66 -9.23 14.79 -0.29
CA ARG A 66 -8.73 16.11 0.14
C ARG A 66 -7.25 16.24 -0.27
N PRO A 67 -6.79 17.44 -0.68
CA PRO A 67 -5.43 17.62 -1.21
C PRO A 67 -4.32 17.04 -0.31
N GLU A 68 -4.41 17.24 1.00
CA GLU A 68 -3.47 16.70 2.00
C GLU A 68 -3.37 15.16 1.94
N LEU A 69 -4.53 14.49 1.88
CA LEU A 69 -4.59 13.03 1.79
C LEU A 69 -4.21 12.53 0.39
N GLY A 70 -4.54 13.30 -0.66
CA GLY A 70 -4.11 13.02 -2.02
C GLY A 70 -2.59 13.00 -2.14
N LEU A 71 -1.91 13.98 -1.55
CA LEU A 71 -0.45 14.03 -1.48
C LEU A 71 0.12 12.79 -0.79
N ILE A 72 -0.35 12.46 0.41
CA ILE A 72 0.11 11.27 1.15
C ILE A 72 -0.12 9.99 0.33
N ALA A 73 -1.31 9.82 -0.26
CA ALA A 73 -1.65 8.65 -1.05
C ALA A 73 -0.78 8.50 -2.33
N THR A 74 -0.26 9.59 -2.87
CA THR A 74 0.65 9.57 -4.03
C THR A 74 2.12 9.40 -3.64
N VAL A 75 2.56 10.01 -2.54
CA VAL A 75 3.96 10.00 -2.12
C VAL A 75 4.34 8.66 -1.47
N LEU A 76 3.44 8.07 -0.67
CA LEU A 76 3.73 6.86 0.09
C LEU A 76 4.15 5.67 -0.79
N PRO A 77 3.42 5.33 -1.89
CA PRO A 77 3.86 4.26 -2.80
C PRO A 77 5.24 4.55 -3.42
N GLY A 78 5.54 5.81 -3.75
CA GLY A 78 6.84 6.23 -4.29
C GLY A 78 7.97 5.98 -3.31
N LEU A 79 7.80 6.37 -2.04
CA LEU A 79 8.78 6.14 -0.98
C LEU A 79 9.01 4.64 -0.72
N LEU A 80 7.93 3.85 -0.71
CA LEU A 80 8.03 2.40 -0.54
C LEU A 80 8.80 1.75 -1.69
N ASN A 81 8.48 2.13 -2.93
CA ASN A 81 9.20 1.61 -4.09
C ASN A 81 10.67 2.01 -4.01
N PHE A 82 11.01 3.27 -3.73
CA PHE A 82 12.40 3.69 -3.55
C PHE A 82 13.15 2.87 -2.48
N ALA A 83 12.52 2.63 -1.32
CA ALA A 83 13.12 1.82 -0.27
C ALA A 83 13.37 0.37 -0.70
N LEU A 84 12.47 -0.19 -1.52
CA LEU A 84 12.55 -1.55 -2.06
C LEU A 84 13.47 -1.65 -3.29
N GLU A 85 14.05 -0.57 -3.78
CA GLU A 85 14.96 -0.60 -4.95
C GLU A 85 16.21 -1.44 -4.72
N LYS A 86 16.62 -1.59 -3.46
CA LYS A 86 17.75 -2.43 -3.07
C LYS A 86 17.45 -3.93 -3.08
N TRP A 87 16.23 -4.35 -3.43
CA TRP A 87 15.82 -5.77 -3.43
C TRP A 87 16.71 -6.64 -4.33
N ASP A 88 17.10 -6.12 -5.49
CA ASP A 88 17.89 -6.89 -6.47
C ASP A 88 19.42 -6.67 -6.29
N ASN A 89 19.82 -5.68 -5.49
CA ASN A 89 21.22 -5.30 -5.28
C ASN A 89 21.91 -6.08 -4.14
N SER A 90 21.21 -7.03 -3.51
CA SER A 90 21.76 -7.94 -2.50
C SER A 90 22.24 -9.23 -3.17
N SER A 91 23.23 -9.12 -4.06
CA SER A 91 24.02 -10.24 -4.57
C SER A 91 25.34 -10.35 -3.83
#